data_AF-A0A5B9Q6K3-F1
#
_entry.id   AF-A0A5B9Q6K3-F1
#
_cell.length_a   1.000
_cell.length_b   1.000
_cell.length_c   1.000
_cell.angle_alpha   90.00
_cell.angle_beta   90.00
_cell.angle_gamma   90.00
#
_symmetry.space_group_name_H-M   'P 1'
#
loop_
_entity.id
_entity.type
_entity.pdbx_description
1 polymer ?
#
loop_
_entity_poly.entity_id
_entity_poly.type
_entity_poly.pdbx_seq_one_letter_code
_entity_poly.pdbx_strand_id
1 'polypeptide(L)'
;MKVNLQRQQVETSQLLRWGAEITGAILFFGWLAFMGGELVKTRFEMPAKEAFYQAASLVLVFTGCAFLWRHALVGSALVFLGTALFFAINQIAAGVLPGWNALWFAIPGVLALLAWLLDRQRRGTGQQ
;
A
#
# COMPACT_ATOMS: atom_id res chain seq x y z
N MET A 1 31.84 -19.38 12.76
CA MET A 1 31.07 -19.57 11.51
C MET A 1 29.89 -18.58 11.50
N LYS A 2 30.13 -17.31 11.13
CA LYS A 2 29.16 -16.19 11.31
C LYS A 2 28.81 -15.47 9.98
N VAL A 3 29.16 -16.06 8.84
CA VAL A 3 29.16 -15.37 7.53
C VAL A 3 27.83 -15.50 6.76
N ASN A 4 26.93 -16.42 7.13
CA ASN A 4 25.70 -16.66 6.34
C ASN A 4 24.48 -15.80 6.72
N LEU A 5 24.41 -15.25 7.93
CA LEU A 5 23.22 -14.50 8.37
C LEU A 5 23.08 -13.14 7.67
N GLN A 6 24.20 -12.45 7.42
CA GLN A 6 24.16 -11.14 6.76
C GLN A 6 23.81 -11.24 5.27
N ARG A 7 24.24 -12.30 4.56
CA ARG A 7 23.94 -12.47 3.14
C ARG A 7 22.46 -12.81 2.92
N GLN A 8 21.95 -13.72 3.74
CA GLN A 8 20.57 -14.19 3.67
C GLN A 8 19.56 -13.08 4.03
N GLN A 9 19.88 -12.18 4.98
CA GLN A 9 19.01 -11.04 5.29
C GLN A 9 18.97 -9.95 4.21
N VAL A 10 20.07 -9.70 3.50
CA VAL A 10 20.09 -8.74 2.37
C VAL A 10 19.20 -9.24 1.23
N GLU A 11 19.23 -10.54 0.98
CA GLU A 11 18.36 -11.19 0.00
C GLU A 11 16.88 -11.01 0.41
N THR A 12 16.54 -11.23 1.67
CA THR A 12 15.16 -11.07 2.17
C THR A 12 14.66 -9.62 2.10
N SER A 13 15.45 -8.61 2.48
CA SER A 13 14.98 -7.21 2.42
C SER A 13 14.79 -6.72 0.98
N GLN A 14 15.65 -7.16 0.05
CA GLN A 14 15.48 -6.91 -1.37
C GLN A 14 14.24 -7.60 -1.93
N LEU A 15 14.00 -8.86 -1.59
CA LEU A 15 12.79 -9.59 -2.01
C LEU A 15 11.51 -8.93 -1.50
N LEU A 16 11.48 -8.49 -0.24
CA LEU A 16 10.33 -7.79 0.34
C LEU A 16 10.08 -6.43 -0.33
N ARG A 17 11.16 -5.69 -0.64
CA ARG A 17 11.04 -4.43 -1.37
C ARG A 17 10.52 -4.67 -2.78
N TRP A 18 11.09 -5.62 -3.51
CA TRP A 18 10.62 -6.00 -4.85
C TRP A 18 9.15 -6.44 -4.82
N GLY A 19 8.77 -7.25 -3.82
CA GLY A 19 7.39 -7.66 -3.60
C GLY A 19 6.45 -6.48 -3.33
N ALA A 20 6.86 -5.52 -2.51
CA ALA A 20 6.07 -4.29 -2.25
C ALA A 20 5.90 -3.46 -3.53
N GLU A 21 6.93 -3.37 -4.36
CA GLU A 21 6.90 -2.62 -5.62
C GLU A 21 5.99 -3.27 -6.66
N ILE A 22 6.08 -4.61 -6.84
CA ILE A 22 5.20 -5.34 -7.77
C ILE A 22 3.76 -5.28 -7.30
N THR A 23 3.50 -5.60 -6.03
CA THR A 23 2.13 -5.61 -5.50
C THR A 23 1.51 -4.22 -5.54
N GLY A 24 2.29 -3.18 -5.20
CA GLY A 24 1.89 -1.79 -5.34
C GLY A 24 1.58 -1.42 -6.80
N ALA A 25 2.41 -1.83 -7.76
CA ALA A 25 2.19 -1.59 -9.18
C ALA A 25 0.93 -2.29 -9.71
N ILE A 26 0.73 -3.58 -9.38
CA ILE A 26 -0.46 -4.35 -9.79
C ILE A 26 -1.73 -3.67 -9.27
N LEU A 27 -1.74 -3.28 -8.00
CA LEU A 27 -2.88 -2.59 -7.40
C LEU A 27 -3.11 -1.22 -8.06
N PHE A 28 -2.06 -0.44 -8.29
CA PHE A 28 -2.14 0.89 -8.90
C PHE A 28 -2.68 0.83 -10.33
N PHE A 29 -2.10 -0.02 -11.19
CA PHE A 29 -2.54 -0.16 -12.58
C PHE A 29 -3.91 -0.82 -12.67
N GLY A 30 -4.21 -1.82 -11.83
CA GLY A 30 -5.53 -2.44 -11.77
C GLY A 30 -6.63 -1.43 -11.41
N TRP A 31 -6.36 -0.56 -10.43
CA TRP A 31 -7.28 0.51 -10.07
C TRP A 31 -7.43 1.57 -11.15
N LEU A 32 -6.33 1.99 -11.79
CA LEU A 32 -6.38 2.91 -12.94
C LEU A 32 -7.22 2.34 -14.09
N ALA A 33 -7.04 1.07 -14.42
CA ALA A 33 -7.82 0.38 -15.45
C ALA A 33 -9.31 0.32 -15.08
N PHE A 34 -9.61 0.03 -13.80
CA PHE A 34 -10.98 0.04 -13.30
C PHE A 34 -11.63 1.43 -13.39
N MET A 35 -10.94 2.47 -12.92
CA MET A 35 -11.41 3.86 -13.01
C MET A 35 -11.59 4.31 -14.46
N GLY A 36 -10.65 3.96 -15.35
CA GLY A 36 -10.77 4.22 -16.77
C GLY A 36 -11.98 3.53 -17.40
N GLY A 37 -12.25 2.28 -17.00
CA GLY A 37 -13.44 1.54 -17.43
C GLY A 37 -14.74 2.15 -16.93
N GLU A 38 -14.80 2.55 -15.66
CA GLU A 38 -15.97 3.21 -15.07
C GLU A 38 -16.24 4.58 -15.70
N LEU A 39 -15.20 5.37 -15.98
CA LEU A 39 -15.32 6.67 -16.68
C LEU A 39 -15.94 6.53 -18.07
N VAL A 40 -15.58 5.48 -18.81
CA VAL A 40 -16.14 5.21 -20.15
C VAL A 40 -17.61 4.79 -20.08
N LYS A 41 -18.01 4.07 -19.02
CA LYS A 41 -19.39 3.58 -18.85
C LYS A 41 -20.36 4.64 -18.34
N THR A 42 -19.93 5.47 -17.38
CA THR A 42 -20.83 6.30 -16.57
C THR A 42 -21.11 7.69 -17.13
N ARG A 43 -20.51 8.09 -18.28
CA ARG A 43 -20.68 9.42 -18.88
C ARG A 43 -20.63 10.58 -17.86
N PHE A 44 -19.77 10.48 -16.85
CA PHE A 44 -19.59 11.50 -15.79
C PHE A 44 -20.82 11.78 -14.91
N GLU A 45 -21.70 10.82 -14.69
CA GLU A 45 -22.65 10.95 -13.57
C GLU A 45 -21.89 11.09 -12.26
N MET A 46 -22.02 12.25 -11.60
CA MET A 46 -21.29 12.54 -10.37
C MET A 46 -21.74 11.54 -9.28
N PRO A 47 -20.82 10.71 -8.76
CA PRO A 47 -21.17 9.74 -7.75
C PRO A 47 -21.64 10.45 -6.46
N ALA A 48 -22.47 9.77 -5.68
CA ALA A 48 -22.92 10.26 -4.38
C ALA A 48 -21.70 10.65 -3.51
N LYS A 49 -21.88 11.63 -2.62
CA LYS A 49 -20.80 12.17 -1.76
C LYS A 49 -19.98 11.08 -1.07
N GLU A 50 -20.62 10.00 -0.65
CA GLU A 50 -19.98 8.84 -0.02
C GLU A 50 -18.96 8.14 -0.93
N ALA A 51 -19.31 7.92 -2.20
CA ALA A 51 -18.43 7.29 -3.18
C ALA A 51 -17.25 8.20 -3.54
N PHE A 52 -17.42 9.53 -3.46
CA PHE A 52 -16.32 10.48 -3.62
C PHE A 52 -15.28 10.35 -2.49
N TYR A 53 -15.71 10.29 -1.22
CA TYR A 53 -14.79 10.11 -0.09
C TYR A 53 -14.08 8.76 -0.12
N GLN A 54 -14.79 7.69 -0.50
CA GLN A 54 -14.19 6.37 -0.70
C GLN A 54 -13.12 6.41 -1.79
N ALA A 55 -13.41 7.00 -2.95
CA ALA A 55 -12.43 7.17 -4.02
C ALA A 55 -11.22 8.00 -3.57
N ALA A 56 -11.43 9.08 -2.81
CA ALA A 56 -10.34 9.90 -2.27
C ALA A 56 -9.43 9.11 -1.31
N SER A 57 -9.98 8.27 -0.45
CA SER A 57 -9.18 7.40 0.43
C SER A 57 -8.35 6.36 -0.35
N LEU A 58 -8.91 5.82 -1.42
CA LEU A 58 -8.19 4.94 -2.34
C LEU A 58 -7.07 5.68 -3.07
N VAL A 59 -7.31 6.90 -3.56
CA VAL A 59 -6.26 7.75 -4.14
C VAL A 59 -5.10 7.93 -3.16
N LEU A 60 -5.38 8.06 -1.86
CA LEU A 60 -4.35 8.15 -0.83
C LEU A 60 -3.53 6.86 -0.73
N VAL A 61 -4.19 5.68 -0.76
CA VAL A 61 -3.51 4.38 -0.80
C VAL A 61 -2.59 4.29 -2.01
N PHE A 62 -3.10 4.62 -3.20
CA PHE A 62 -2.36 4.54 -4.46
C PHE A 62 -1.21 5.57 -4.53
N THR A 63 -1.41 6.74 -3.94
CA THR A 63 -0.34 7.73 -3.77
C THR A 63 0.74 7.16 -2.85
N GLY A 64 0.36 6.50 -1.75
CA GLY A 64 1.29 5.75 -0.90
C GLY A 64 2.08 4.68 -1.67
N CYS A 65 1.42 3.93 -2.55
CA CYS A 65 2.06 2.98 -3.47
C CYS A 65 3.08 3.63 -4.42
N ALA A 66 2.81 4.82 -4.94
CA ALA A 66 3.79 5.54 -5.75
C ALA A 66 4.98 6.03 -4.91
N PHE A 67 4.72 6.51 -3.68
CA PHE A 67 5.76 6.96 -2.75
C PHE A 67 6.63 5.81 -2.22
N LEU A 68 6.13 4.58 -2.19
CA LEU A 68 6.88 3.38 -1.79
C LEU A 68 8.19 3.19 -2.56
N TRP A 69 8.21 3.55 -3.86
CA TRP A 69 9.42 3.45 -4.70
C TRP A 69 10.58 4.33 -4.22
N ARG A 70 10.26 5.50 -3.65
CA ARG A 70 11.26 6.50 -3.24
C ARG A 70 11.48 6.54 -1.72
N HIS A 71 10.40 6.37 -0.95
CA HIS A 71 10.39 6.49 0.51
C HIS A 71 9.50 5.41 1.13
N ALA A 72 10.08 4.24 1.41
CA ALA A 72 9.36 3.08 1.97
C ALA A 72 8.51 3.43 3.20
N LEU A 73 9.05 4.14 4.19
CA LEU A 73 8.31 4.47 5.42
C LEU A 73 7.14 5.43 5.17
N VAL A 74 7.35 6.49 4.39
CA VAL A 74 6.31 7.48 4.08
C VAL A 74 5.22 6.85 3.23
N GLY A 75 5.62 6.06 2.23
CA GLY A 75 4.69 5.32 1.37
C GLY A 75 3.87 4.29 2.14
N SER A 76 4.50 3.50 3.02
CA SER A 76 3.79 2.58 3.92
C SER A 76 2.80 3.31 4.82
N ALA A 77 3.20 4.42 5.44
CA ALA A 77 2.31 5.21 6.30
C ALA A 77 1.08 5.73 5.54
N LEU A 78 1.28 6.23 4.31
CA LEU A 78 0.19 6.68 3.43
C LEU A 78 -0.75 5.52 3.06
N VAL A 79 -0.21 4.35 2.71
CA VAL A 79 -1.01 3.15 2.42
C VAL A 79 -1.86 2.75 3.62
N PHE A 80 -1.28 2.70 4.81
CA PHE A 80 -2.04 2.38 6.03
C PHE A 80 -3.10 3.43 6.34
N LEU A 81 -2.76 4.72 6.24
CA LEU A 81 -3.70 5.80 6.52
C LEU A 81 -4.86 5.79 5.52
N GLY A 82 -4.58 5.59 4.23
CA GLY A 82 -5.59 5.49 3.19
C GLY A 82 -6.49 4.27 3.38
N THR A 83 -5.91 3.12 3.76
CA THR A 83 -6.68 1.91 4.05
C THR A 83 -7.56 2.09 5.27
N ALA A 84 -7.04 2.67 6.36
CA ALA A 84 -7.82 2.97 7.56
C ALA A 84 -8.96 3.94 7.28
N LEU A 85 -8.71 5.01 6.51
CA LEU A 85 -9.74 5.94 6.05
C LEU A 85 -10.80 5.24 5.19
N PHE A 86 -10.40 4.37 4.27
CA PHE A 86 -11.33 3.60 3.45
C PHE A 86 -12.27 2.76 4.31
N PHE A 87 -11.76 2.08 5.33
CA PHE A 87 -12.57 1.32 6.28
C PHE A 87 -13.48 2.22 7.12
N ALA A 88 -12.96 3.33 7.65
CA ALA A 88 -13.73 4.27 8.45
C ALA A 88 -14.88 4.89 7.64
N ILE A 89 -14.62 5.32 6.41
CA ILE A 89 -15.63 5.90 5.52
C ILE A 89 -16.69 4.85 5.18
N ASN A 90 -16.31 3.62 4.83
CA ASN A 90 -17.30 2.56 4.57
C ASN A 90 -18.16 2.25 5.80
N GLN A 91 -17.56 2.22 6.99
CA GLN A 91 -18.30 1.97 8.23
C GLN A 91 -19.29 3.10 8.54
N ILE A 92 -18.91 4.37 8.33
CA ILE A 92 -19.77 5.53 8.59
C ILE A 92 -20.86 5.67 7.52
N ALA A 93 -20.49 5.52 6.25
CA ALA A 93 -21.35 5.76 5.09
C ALA A 93 -22.36 4.64 4.86
N ALA A 94 -21.89 3.39 4.93
CA ALA A 94 -22.67 2.22 4.54
C ALA A 94 -23.05 1.35 5.74
N GLY A 95 -22.49 1.59 6.93
CA GLY A 95 -22.68 0.71 8.09
C GLY A 95 -22.00 -0.66 7.93
N VAL A 96 -21.24 -0.86 6.85
CA VAL A 96 -20.65 -2.14 6.47
C VAL A 96 -19.14 -2.04 6.49
N LEU A 97 -18.49 -3.00 7.16
CA LEU A 97 -17.05 -3.15 7.08
C LEU A 97 -16.67 -3.71 5.70
N PRO A 98 -15.67 -3.12 5.01
CA PRO A 98 -15.12 -3.72 3.81
C PRO A 98 -14.72 -5.17 4.08
N GLY A 99 -15.07 -6.07 3.16
CA GLY A 99 -14.74 -7.48 3.29
C GLY A 99 -13.22 -7.73 3.32
N TRP A 100 -12.84 -8.97 3.62
CA TRP A 100 -11.43 -9.39 3.72
C TRP A 100 -10.57 -9.00 2.50
N ASN A 101 -11.20 -8.86 1.32
CA ASN A 101 -10.58 -8.42 0.08
C ASN A 101 -9.99 -7.00 0.17
N ALA A 102 -10.51 -6.12 1.01
CA ALA A 102 -9.98 -4.76 1.19
C ALA A 102 -8.66 -4.73 1.97
N LEU A 103 -8.33 -5.79 2.73
CA LEU A 103 -7.04 -5.89 3.41
C LEU A 103 -5.87 -6.04 2.42
N TRP A 104 -6.15 -6.48 1.19
CA TRP A 104 -5.13 -6.62 0.15
C TRP A 104 -4.49 -5.27 -0.21
N PHE A 105 -5.20 -4.16 -0.03
CA PHE A 105 -4.68 -2.81 -0.24
C PHE A 105 -3.55 -2.44 0.74
N ALA A 106 -3.50 -3.07 1.92
CA ALA A 106 -2.45 -2.83 2.90
C ALA A 106 -1.16 -3.63 2.64
N ILE A 107 -1.22 -4.71 1.86
CA ILE A 107 -0.08 -5.61 1.59
C ILE A 107 1.19 -4.88 1.13
N PRO A 108 1.17 -4.00 0.11
CA PRO A 108 2.38 -3.29 -0.30
C PRO A 108 2.96 -2.42 0.83
N GLY A 109 2.10 -1.80 1.64
CA GLY A 109 2.50 -1.03 2.81
C GLY A 109 3.18 -1.88 3.87
N VAL A 110 2.63 -3.07 4.16
CA VAL A 110 3.22 -4.04 5.12
C VAL A 110 4.58 -4.52 4.63
N LEU A 111 4.69 -4.95 3.37
CA LEU A 111 5.92 -5.51 2.81
C LEU A 111 7.07 -4.49 2.84
N ALA A 112 6.79 -3.25 2.47
CA ALA A 112 7.82 -2.20 2.52
C ALA A 112 8.14 -1.73 3.93
N LEU A 113 7.20 -1.78 4.86
CA LEU A 113 7.47 -1.48 6.26
C LEU A 113 8.40 -2.56 6.85
N LEU A 114 8.16 -3.83 6.52
CA LEU A 114 9.03 -4.94 6.91
C LEU A 114 10.43 -4.80 6.29
N ALA A 115 10.52 -4.46 5.00
CA ALA A 115 11.80 -4.18 4.35
C ALA A 115 12.56 -3.04 5.06
N TRP A 116 11.86 -1.95 5.40
CA TRP A 116 12.45 -0.84 6.13
C TRP A 116 12.91 -1.22 7.55
N LEU A 117 12.12 -2.02 8.28
CA LEU A 117 12.46 -2.46 9.64
C LEU A 117 13.74 -3.32 9.64
N LEU A 118 13.85 -4.24 8.68
CA LEU A 118 15.03 -5.09 8.49
C LEU A 118 16.27 -4.25 8.13
N ASP A 119 16.13 -3.29 7.22
CA ASP A 119 17.21 -2.37 6.87
C ASP A 119 17.65 -1.50 8.05
N ARG A 120 16.72 -1.11 8.93
CA ARG A 120 17.02 -0.33 10.14
C ARG A 120 17.76 -1.15 11.19
N GLN A 121 17.39 -2.42 11.41
CA GLN A 121 18.09 -3.32 12.33
C GLN A 121 19.55 -3.55 11.91
N ARG A 122 19.83 -3.60 10.61
CA ARG A 122 21.20 -3.72 10.08
C ARG A 122 22.07 -2.51 10.41
N ARG A 123 21.51 -1.30 10.37
CA ARG A 123 22.26 -0.07 10.69
C ARG A 123 22.57 0.05 12.18
N GLY A 124 21.71 -0.48 13.05
CA GLY A 124 21.92 -0.47 14.51
C GLY A 124 22.96 -1.48 15.02
N THR A 125 23.29 -2.53 14.25
CA THR A 125 24.23 -3.59 14.65
C THR A 125 25.65 -3.41 14.09
N GLY A 126 25.88 -2.41 13.24
CA GLY A 126 27.20 -2.10 12.68
C GLY A 126 28.04 -1.07 13.45
N GLN A 127 27.64 -0.71 14.68
CA GLN A 127 28.34 0.27 15.54
C GLN A 127 28.88 -0.32 16.85
N GLN A 128 29.16 -1.62 16.92
CA GLN A 128 29.91 -2.23 18.03
C GLN A 128 31.19 -2.88 17.53
#